data_AF-A0A7W6J2P5-F1
#
_entry.id   AF-A0A7W6J2P5-F1
#
_cell.length_a   1.000
_cell.length_b   1.000
_cell.length_c   1.000
_cell.angle_alpha   90.00
_cell.angle_beta   90.00
_cell.angle_gamma   90.00
#
_symmetry.space_group_name_H-M   'P 1'
#
loop_
_entity.id
_entity.type
_entity.pdbx_description
1 polymer ?
#
loop_
_entity_poly.entity_id
_entity_poly.type
_entity_poly.pdbx_seq_one_letter_code
_entity_poly.pdbx_strand_id
1 'polypeptide(L)'
;MSRGGKRDGAGRKAGTPNKATQERQKKVASTGITPLDYMLKVMRDSKADPSRRDEMAKAAAPYVHPKLASTQHTGPRGGPIQTVDLSKMSDEDLDRLEAIIGPIAVTGGDPGGEG
;
A
#
# COMPACT_ATOMS: atom_id res chain seq x y z
N MET A 1 14.26 34.20 16.73
CA MET A 1 13.26 33.17 17.09
C MET A 1 13.34 32.02 16.09
N SER A 2 13.89 30.87 16.48
CA SER A 2 14.04 29.71 15.58
C SER A 2 12.69 29.03 15.34
N ARG A 3 12.15 29.16 14.13
CA ARG A 3 10.91 28.50 13.71
C ARG A 3 11.23 27.16 13.02
N GLY A 4 10.64 26.06 13.50
CA GLY A 4 10.41 24.86 12.67
C GLY A 4 11.41 23.70 12.80
N GLY A 5 11.49 23.08 13.98
CA GLY A 5 12.06 21.73 14.13
C GLY A 5 10.96 20.66 14.20
N LYS A 6 11.28 19.41 13.80
CA LYS A 6 10.44 18.23 14.01
C LYS A 6 10.17 18.08 15.52
N ARG A 7 8.90 18.03 15.92
CA ARG A 7 8.47 17.79 17.31
C ARG A 7 7.88 16.38 17.39
N ASP A 8 7.90 15.77 18.56
CA ASP A 8 7.20 14.49 18.74
C ASP A 8 5.71 14.68 18.49
N GLY A 9 5.16 13.85 17.59
CA GLY A 9 3.79 13.99 17.08
C GLY A 9 3.57 15.08 16.01
N ALA A 10 4.62 15.79 15.57
CA ALA A 10 4.51 16.74 14.47
C ALA A 10 4.45 16.02 13.11
N GLY A 11 3.54 16.46 12.25
CA GLY A 11 3.37 15.95 10.89
C GLY A 11 2.01 15.26 10.69
N ARG A 12 1.79 14.73 9.48
CA ARG A 12 0.58 13.97 9.17
C ARG A 12 0.68 12.60 9.85
N LYS A 13 -0.38 12.18 10.53
CA LYS A 13 -0.49 10.80 11.04
C LYS A 13 -0.32 9.80 9.88
N ALA A 14 0.53 8.80 10.07
CA ALA A 14 0.70 7.72 9.12
C ALA A 14 -0.65 7.02 8.87
N GLY A 15 -0.91 6.59 7.64
CA GLY A 15 -2.16 5.92 7.25
C GLY A 15 -3.40 6.83 7.09
N THR A 16 -3.41 8.06 7.61
CA THR A 16 -4.58 8.95 7.42
C THR A 16 -4.63 9.48 6.00
N PRO A 17 -5.72 9.32 5.22
CA PRO A 17 -5.78 9.84 3.84
C PRO A 17 -5.53 11.34 3.77
N ASN A 18 -5.01 11.84 2.64
CA ASN A 18 -4.78 13.27 2.44
C ASN A 18 -6.12 14.03 2.56
N LYS A 19 -6.16 15.12 3.36
CA LYS A 19 -7.35 15.96 3.54
C LYS A 19 -7.95 16.38 2.20
N ALA A 20 -7.09 16.79 1.25
CA ALA A 20 -7.52 17.17 -0.10
C ALA A 20 -8.19 16.02 -0.87
N THR A 21 -7.73 14.77 -0.68
CA THR A 21 -8.35 13.59 -1.29
C THR A 21 -9.73 13.32 -0.68
N GLN A 22 -9.85 13.41 0.65
CA GLN A 22 -11.14 13.21 1.32
C GLN A 22 -12.17 14.27 0.92
N GLU A 23 -11.77 15.54 0.84
CA GLU A 23 -12.65 16.63 0.41
C GLU A 23 -13.14 16.45 -1.02
N ARG A 24 -12.26 16.03 -1.94
CA ARG A 24 -12.64 15.74 -3.33
C ARG A 24 -13.65 14.61 -3.40
N GLN A 25 -13.42 13.52 -2.66
CA GLN A 25 -14.35 12.40 -2.58
C GLN A 25 -15.72 12.82 -2.02
N LYS A 26 -15.73 13.64 -0.97
CA LYS A 26 -16.98 14.19 -0.40
C LYS A 26 -17.74 15.09 -1.37
N LYS A 27 -17.05 15.97 -2.10
CA LYS A 27 -17.66 16.84 -3.12
C LYS A 27 -18.27 16.01 -4.26
N VAL A 28 -17.56 15.01 -4.75
CA VAL A 28 -18.07 14.09 -5.79
C VAL A 28 -19.21 13.23 -5.28
N ALA A 29 -19.21 12.82 -4.00
CA ALA A 29 -20.35 12.13 -3.41
C ALA A 29 -21.58 13.06 -3.26
N SER A 30 -21.37 14.35 -2.98
CA SER A 30 -22.47 15.31 -2.82
C SER A 30 -23.23 15.62 -4.10
N THR A 31 -22.66 15.32 -5.28
CA THR A 31 -23.34 15.48 -6.58
C THR A 31 -24.34 14.36 -6.89
N GLY A 32 -24.56 13.43 -5.95
CA GLY A 32 -25.63 12.43 -6.00
C GLY A 32 -25.31 11.14 -6.78
N ILE A 33 -24.36 11.18 -7.72
CA ILE A 33 -23.86 9.99 -8.42
C ILE A 33 -22.33 10.10 -8.49
N THR A 34 -21.63 9.12 -7.95
CA THR A 34 -20.17 9.05 -8.11
C THR A 34 -19.82 8.47 -9.49
N PRO A 35 -18.60 8.73 -10.00
CA PRO A 35 -18.13 8.08 -11.22
C PRO A 35 -18.22 6.55 -11.15
N LEU A 36 -17.95 5.94 -9.98
CA LEU A 36 -18.08 4.50 -9.79
C LEU A 36 -19.54 4.04 -9.91
N ASP A 37 -20.48 4.78 -9.32
CA ASP A 37 -21.91 4.45 -9.43
C ASP A 37 -22.40 4.50 -10.88
N TYR A 38 -21.95 5.49 -11.64
CA TYR A 38 -22.25 5.58 -13.07
C TYR A 38 -21.69 4.38 -13.84
N MET A 39 -20.42 4.02 -13.62
CA MET A 39 -19.81 2.85 -14.27
C MET A 39 -20.60 1.57 -13.97
N LEU A 40 -20.94 1.34 -12.69
CA LEU A 40 -21.73 0.18 -12.27
C LEU A 40 -23.15 0.18 -12.87
N LYS A 41 -23.80 1.34 -13.00
CA LYS A 41 -25.12 1.46 -13.61
C LYS A 41 -25.10 1.04 -15.08
N VAL A 42 -24.10 1.49 -15.84
CA VAL A 42 -23.95 1.12 -17.26
C VAL A 42 -23.64 -0.37 -17.41
N MET A 43 -22.74 -0.92 -16.60
CA MET A 43 -22.39 -2.36 -16.65
C MET A 43 -23.60 -3.28 -16.45
N ARG A 44 -24.54 -2.86 -15.60
CA ARG A 44 -25.76 -3.61 -15.25
C ARG A 44 -26.91 -3.42 -16.24
N ASP A 45 -26.86 -2.41 -17.10
CA ASP A 45 -27.90 -2.16 -18.10
C ASP A 45 -27.74 -3.10 -19.30
N SER A 46 -28.65 -4.05 -19.47
CA SER A 46 -28.61 -5.01 -20.57
C SER A 46 -28.91 -4.39 -21.94
N LYS A 47 -29.47 -3.16 -21.97
CA LYS A 47 -29.76 -2.43 -23.22
C LYS A 47 -28.62 -1.52 -23.65
N ALA A 48 -27.62 -1.32 -22.80
CA ALA A 48 -26.44 -0.56 -23.16
C ALA A 48 -25.57 -1.32 -24.17
N ASP A 49 -24.88 -0.56 -25.01
CA ASP A 49 -23.92 -1.12 -25.97
C ASP A 49 -22.89 -2.03 -25.27
N PRO A 50 -22.64 -3.25 -25.78
CA PRO A 50 -21.70 -4.18 -25.15
C PRO A 50 -20.29 -3.61 -24.99
N SER A 51 -19.77 -2.86 -25.98
CA SER A 51 -18.43 -2.26 -25.89
C SER A 51 -18.37 -1.24 -24.76
N ARG A 52 -19.40 -0.40 -24.64
CA ARG A 52 -19.51 0.56 -23.54
C ARG A 52 -19.56 -0.14 -22.17
N ARG A 53 -20.27 -1.26 -22.06
CA ARG A 53 -20.33 -2.05 -20.80
C ARG A 53 -18.95 -2.59 -20.42
N ASP A 54 -18.22 -3.14 -21.38
CA ASP A 54 -16.88 -3.69 -21.17
C ASP A 54 -15.87 -2.60 -20.80
N GLU A 55 -15.96 -1.42 -21.41
CA GLU A 55 -15.14 -0.26 -21.05
C GLU A 55 -15.38 0.19 -19.61
N MET A 56 -16.64 0.29 -19.19
CA MET A 56 -16.98 0.64 -17.81
C MET A 56 -16.52 -0.44 -16.82
N ALA A 57 -16.59 -1.72 -17.20
CA ALA A 57 -16.08 -2.81 -16.38
C ALA A 57 -14.56 -2.71 -16.18
N LYS A 58 -13.79 -2.46 -17.26
CA LYS A 58 -12.34 -2.25 -17.19
C LYS A 58 -11.97 -1.04 -16.32
N ALA A 59 -12.72 0.04 -16.45
CA ALA A 59 -12.49 1.26 -15.68
C ALA A 59 -12.85 1.12 -14.19
N ALA A 60 -13.88 0.33 -13.85
CA ALA A 60 -14.30 0.07 -12.48
C ALA A 60 -13.42 -0.97 -11.76
N ALA A 61 -12.83 -1.92 -12.49
CA ALA A 61 -12.07 -3.03 -11.91
C ALA A 61 -11.02 -2.62 -10.85
N PRO A 62 -10.19 -1.57 -11.02
CA PRO A 62 -9.19 -1.19 -10.02
C PRO A 62 -9.76 -0.72 -8.67
N TYR A 63 -11.02 -0.29 -8.65
CA TYR A 63 -11.69 0.22 -7.45
C TYR A 63 -12.40 -0.89 -6.66
N VAL A 64 -12.72 -2.01 -7.30
CA VAL A 64 -13.42 -3.16 -6.69
C VAL A 64 -12.48 -4.34 -6.45
N HIS A 65 -11.54 -4.54 -7.37
CA HIS A 65 -10.51 -5.57 -7.31
C HIS A 65 -9.15 -4.88 -7.32
N PRO A 66 -8.62 -4.49 -6.14
CA PRO A 66 -7.34 -3.83 -6.06
C PRO A 66 -6.29 -4.73 -6.72
N LYS A 67 -5.60 -4.18 -7.71
CA LYS A 67 -4.45 -4.86 -8.29
C LYS A 67 -3.39 -5.01 -7.21
N LEU A 68 -2.78 -6.19 -7.13
CA LEU A 68 -1.57 -6.40 -6.34
C LEU A 68 -0.58 -5.27 -6.68
N ALA A 69 -0.33 -4.40 -5.71
CA ALA A 69 0.68 -3.36 -5.86
C ALA A 69 2.04 -4.06 -5.90
N SER A 70 2.80 -3.95 -7.00
CA SER A 70 4.18 -4.40 -6.97
C SER A 70 4.95 -3.45 -6.06
N THR A 71 5.23 -3.90 -4.85
CA THR A 71 6.10 -3.17 -3.94
C THR A 71 7.52 -3.48 -4.37
N GLN A 72 8.20 -2.50 -4.96
CA GLN A 72 9.61 -2.63 -5.30
C GLN A 72 10.44 -2.43 -4.03
N HIS A 73 10.98 -3.53 -3.50
CA HIS A 73 11.94 -3.45 -2.40
C HIS A 73 13.27 -2.94 -2.94
N THR A 74 13.68 -1.76 -2.49
CA THR A 74 14.97 -1.15 -2.83
C THR A 74 15.71 -0.79 -1.55
N GLY A 75 17.03 -0.81 -1.61
CA GLY A 75 17.88 -0.31 -0.54
C GLY A 75 17.79 1.21 -0.39
N PRO A 76 18.52 1.78 0.57
CA PRO A 76 18.55 3.22 0.81
C PRO A 76 18.77 4.00 -0.49
N ARG A 77 17.92 5.02 -0.73
CA ARG A 77 17.97 5.90 -1.93
C ARG A 77 17.75 5.15 -3.25
N GLY A 78 17.03 4.03 -3.24
CA GLY A 78 16.73 3.25 -4.46
C GLY A 78 17.89 2.36 -4.91
N GLY A 79 18.93 2.21 -4.07
CA GLY A 79 20.08 1.35 -4.37
C GLY A 79 19.76 -0.15 -4.22
N PRO A 80 20.76 -1.02 -4.48
CA PRO A 80 20.65 -2.45 -4.20
C PRO A 80 20.32 -2.71 -2.72
N ILE A 81 19.59 -3.79 -2.45
CA ILE A 81 19.42 -4.29 -1.08
C ILE A 81 20.82 -4.65 -0.56
N GLN A 82 21.19 -4.07 0.57
CA GLN A 82 22.49 -4.37 1.19
C GLN A 82 22.39 -5.73 1.87
N THR A 83 23.34 -6.61 1.55
CA THR A 83 23.52 -7.91 2.19
C THR A 83 24.81 -7.90 2.99
N VAL A 84 24.82 -8.62 4.11
CA VAL A 84 26.02 -8.80 4.95
C VAL A 84 26.31 -10.30 4.99
N ASP A 85 27.53 -10.69 4.64
CA ASP A 85 27.99 -12.07 4.73
C ASP A 85 28.44 -12.36 6.17
N LEU A 86 27.77 -13.33 6.80
CA LEU A 86 28.02 -13.73 8.18
C LEU A 86 28.82 -15.03 8.28
N SER A 87 29.24 -15.63 7.16
CA SER A 87 29.90 -16.94 7.11
C SER A 87 31.23 -17.04 7.86
N LYS A 88 31.80 -15.91 8.29
CA LYS A 88 33.08 -15.83 9.00
C LYS A 88 32.95 -15.37 10.46
N MET A 89 31.74 -15.21 10.99
CA MET A 89 31.54 -14.92 12.41
C MET A 89 31.73 -16.20 13.24
N SER A 90 32.18 -16.06 14.49
CA SER A 90 32.24 -17.20 15.41
C SER A 90 30.83 -17.57 15.89
N ASP A 91 30.67 -18.81 16.34
CA ASP A 91 29.40 -19.32 16.85
C ASP A 91 28.91 -18.48 18.05
N GLU A 92 29.83 -18.02 18.93
CA GLU A 92 29.45 -17.17 20.06
C GLU A 92 28.93 -15.78 19.65
N ASP A 93 29.46 -15.21 18.57
CA ASP A 93 28.98 -13.92 18.06
C ASP A 93 27.66 -14.07 17.28
N LEU A 94 27.43 -15.23 16.65
CA LEU A 94 26.15 -15.58 16.06
C LEU A 94 25.06 -15.74 17.14
N ASP A 95 25.36 -16.44 18.24
CA ASP A 95 24.43 -16.59 19.37
C ASP A 95 24.01 -15.23 19.97
N ARG A 96 24.98 -14.31 20.08
CA ARG A 96 24.71 -12.93 20.53
C ARG A 96 23.79 -12.17 19.58
N LEU A 97 23.98 -12.34 18.27
CA LEU A 97 23.12 -11.72 17.26
C LEU A 97 21.71 -12.31 17.28
N GLU A 98 21.57 -13.64 17.44
CA GLU A 98 20.27 -14.30 17.53
C GLU A 98 19.48 -13.83 18.76
N ALA A 99 20.13 -13.68 19.92
CA ALA A 99 19.47 -13.16 21.12
C ALA A 99 18.87 -11.75 20.93
N ILE A 100 19.50 -10.91 20.09
CA ILE A 100 19.07 -9.54 19.83
C ILE A 100 18.03 -9.48 18.70
N ILE A 101 18.24 -10.21 17.61
CA ILE A 101 17.48 -10.10 16.36
C ILE A 101 16.37 -11.16 16.26
N GLY A 102 16.52 -12.32 16.91
CA GLY A 102 15.57 -13.43 16.90
C GLY A 102 14.12 -13.02 17.24
N PRO A 103 13.88 -12.22 18.30
CA PRO A 103 12.54 -11.73 18.62
C PRO A 103 11.91 -10.86 17.51
N ILE A 104 12.73 -10.16 16.71
CA ILE A 104 12.27 -9.33 15.59
C ILE A 104 11.99 -10.21 14.36
N ALA A 105 12.85 -11.19 14.09
CA ALA A 105 12.75 -12.08 12.93
C ALA A 105 11.46 -12.91 12.92
N VAL A 106 10.96 -13.34 14.10
CA VAL A 106 9.71 -14.11 14.23
C VAL A 106 8.46 -13.29 13.87
N THR A 107 8.50 -11.97 14.04
CA THR A 107 7.32 -11.11 13.80
C THR A 107 7.06 -10.80 12.32
N GLY A 108 7.99 -11.15 11.43
CA GLY A 108 7.89 -10.93 9.98
C GLY A 108 7.64 -12.20 9.15
N GLY A 109 7.41 -13.35 9.80
CA GLY A 109 7.11 -14.60 9.11
C GLY A 109 5.79 -14.50 8.34
N ASP A 110 5.88 -14.39 7.02
CA ASP A 110 4.78 -14.65 6.11
C ASP A 110 4.27 -16.08 6.39
N PRO A 111 3.01 -16.29 6.83
CA PRO A 111 2.44 -17.62 6.94
C PRO A 111 2.16 -18.13 5.51
N GLY A 112 3.23 -18.58 4.85
CA GLY A 112 3.18 -19.17 3.52
C GLY A 112 2.29 -20.40 3.55
N GLY A 113 1.14 -20.30 2.87
CA GLY A 113 0.14 -21.35 2.76
C GLY A 113 0.66 -22.58 2.02
N GLU A 114 0.28 -23.74 2.55
CA GLU A 114 0.25 -24.99 1.80
C GLU A 114 -0.81 -24.90 0.70
N GLY A 115 -0.41 -25.23 -0.53
CA GLY A 115 -1.26 -25.31 -1.72
C GLY A 115 -0.48 -25.82 -2.91
#